data_AF-A0A2D5MKJ0-F1
#
_entry.id   AF-A0A2D5MKJ0-F1
#
_cell.length_a   1.000
_cell.length_b   1.000
_cell.length_c   1.000
_cell.angle_alpha   90.00
_cell.angle_beta   90.00
_cell.angle_gamma   90.00
#
_symmetry.space_group_name_H-M   'P 1'
#
loop_
_entity.id
_entity.type
_entity.pdbx_description
1 polymer ?
#
loop_
_entity_poly.entity_id
_entity_poly.type
_entity_poly.pdbx_seq_one_letter_code
_entity_poly.pdbx_strand_id
1 'polypeptide(L)'
;MFGTHFYHEKTRKCVAAFGRLFNNIYVVRTNSSGAGISQLKVPLSYAPKIKYLDRIRENADLDTDMKVALKLPRMSFEITSIAYDTTRQLSKLNNIQGAGTASSNRQKLFTGVPYVLGFQLNIYAKSQDDALQIVEQILPSFNPQYTLTMIPLKTDYPSYREDIPISIAAVGFQDDLEGEVGARRTIIYNIDFEMRIQYHSGIATSNVIRQSNARILNMNSGLADSDVRLETIQINPNPLSTIGLADSDFGFTTTFFDADSDYR
;
A
#
# COMPACT_ATOMS: atom_id res chain seq x y z
N MET A 1 -3.89 -16.24 15.73
CA MET A 1 -3.78 -14.78 15.54
C MET A 1 -2.93 -14.47 14.31
N PHE A 2 -1.81 -15.16 14.12
CA PHE A 2 -1.24 -15.39 12.78
C PHE A 2 -1.91 -16.63 12.17
N GLY A 3 -2.48 -16.48 10.98
CA GLY A 3 -3.17 -17.55 10.25
C GLY A 3 -2.32 -18.07 9.09
N THR A 4 -2.97 -18.40 7.98
CA THR A 4 -2.31 -18.71 6.70
C THR A 4 -1.47 -17.54 6.18
N HIS A 5 -0.40 -17.85 5.44
CA HIS A 5 0.48 -16.85 4.83
C HIS A 5 -0.31 -15.96 3.86
N PHE A 6 -0.17 -14.65 4.02
CA PHE A 6 -0.67 -13.66 3.07
C PHE A 6 0.42 -12.60 2.80
N TYR A 7 0.52 -12.15 1.56
CA TYR A 7 1.49 -11.12 1.15
C TYR A 7 0.88 -10.25 0.04
N HIS A 8 0.36 -9.09 0.44
CA HIS A 8 -0.31 -8.15 -0.48
C HIS A 8 0.66 -7.28 -1.28
N GLU A 9 1.97 -7.44 -1.08
CA GLU A 9 3.02 -6.64 -1.71
C GLU A 9 2.89 -5.13 -1.48
N LYS A 10 2.16 -4.69 -0.45
CA LYS A 10 1.80 -3.28 -0.26
C LYS A 10 3.04 -2.39 -0.21
N THR A 11 4.02 -2.70 0.64
CA THR A 11 5.28 -1.93 0.72
C THR A 11 6.05 -1.95 -0.59
N ARG A 12 6.14 -3.10 -1.26
CA ARG A 12 6.85 -3.23 -2.54
C ARG A 12 6.22 -2.36 -3.63
N LYS A 13 4.89 -2.39 -3.75
CA LYS A 13 4.13 -1.54 -4.70
C LYS A 13 4.33 -0.05 -4.39
N CYS A 14 4.33 0.29 -3.11
CA CYS A 14 4.59 1.64 -2.61
C CYS A 14 6.00 2.15 -2.98
N VAL A 15 7.04 1.34 -2.75
CA VAL A 15 8.43 1.65 -3.16
C VAL A 15 8.53 1.86 -4.67
N ALA A 16 7.90 0.98 -5.45
CA ALA A 16 7.88 1.10 -6.91
C ALA A 16 7.14 2.36 -7.39
N ALA A 17 6.00 2.69 -6.76
CA ALA A 17 5.23 3.89 -7.06
C ALA A 17 6.00 5.17 -6.73
N PHE A 18 6.64 5.22 -5.56
CA PHE A 18 7.50 6.33 -5.15
C PHE A 18 8.66 6.52 -6.13
N GLY A 19 9.39 5.45 -6.48
CA GLY A 19 10.48 5.54 -7.45
C GLY A 19 10.03 6.02 -8.83
N ARG A 20 8.81 5.64 -9.25
CA ARG A 20 8.27 6.08 -10.54
C ARG A 20 8.02 7.60 -10.62
N LEU A 21 7.73 8.26 -9.49
CA LEU A 21 7.55 9.72 -9.44
C LEU A 21 8.81 10.46 -9.93
N PHE A 22 10.00 9.94 -9.58
CA PHE A 22 11.28 10.59 -9.84
C PHE A 22 12.04 9.98 -11.02
N ASN A 23 11.40 9.09 -11.80
CA ASN A 23 12.08 8.36 -12.88
C ASN A 23 12.37 9.22 -14.12
N ASN A 24 11.68 10.36 -14.29
CA ASN A 24 11.77 11.19 -15.50
C ASN A 24 12.29 12.61 -15.18
N ILE A 25 13.38 12.68 -14.44
CA ILE A 25 14.09 13.93 -14.16
C ILE A 25 15.28 14.08 -15.11
N TYR A 26 15.47 15.29 -15.63
CA TYR A 26 16.50 15.60 -16.61
C TYR A 26 17.32 16.81 -16.19
N VAL A 27 18.57 16.87 -16.61
CA VAL A 27 19.43 18.06 -16.48
C VAL A 27 19.81 18.53 -17.87
N VAL A 28 19.71 19.84 -18.11
CA VAL A 28 20.07 20.47 -19.38
C VAL A 28 21.30 21.33 -19.18
N ARG A 29 22.31 21.13 -20.03
CA ARG A 29 23.51 21.98 -20.06
C ARG A 29 23.50 22.84 -21.31
N THR A 30 23.67 24.14 -21.14
CA THR A 30 23.66 25.13 -22.22
C THR A 30 25.07 25.59 -22.59
N ASN A 31 25.27 26.05 -23.82
CA ASN A 31 26.50 26.74 -24.24
C ASN A 31 26.47 28.21 -23.82
N SER A 32 27.58 28.90 -24.06
CA SER A 32 27.73 30.35 -23.82
C SER A 32 26.71 31.21 -24.57
N SER A 33 26.05 30.67 -25.59
CA SER A 33 24.99 31.35 -26.36
C SER A 33 23.58 30.99 -25.89
N GLY A 34 23.44 30.24 -24.79
CA GLY A 34 22.15 29.82 -24.21
C GLY A 34 21.47 28.65 -24.92
N ALA A 35 22.06 28.08 -25.99
CA ALA A 35 21.50 26.91 -26.66
C ALA A 35 21.82 25.62 -25.88
N GLY A 36 20.84 24.74 -25.72
CA GLY A 36 21.00 23.45 -25.05
C GLY A 36 21.94 22.52 -25.81
N ILE A 37 23.06 22.13 -25.20
CA ILE A 37 24.06 21.22 -25.78
C ILE A 37 23.76 19.77 -25.44
N SER A 38 23.31 19.52 -24.22
CA SER A 38 23.17 18.16 -23.70
C SER A 38 22.01 18.09 -22.72
N GLN A 39 21.07 17.21 -23.00
CA GLN A 39 20.03 16.80 -22.07
C GLN A 39 20.39 15.41 -21.53
N LEU A 40 20.56 15.30 -20.22
CA LEU A 40 20.92 14.07 -19.54
C LEU A 40 19.77 13.62 -18.65
N LYS A 41 19.33 12.37 -18.80
CA LYS A 41 18.39 11.75 -17.87
C LYS A 41 19.11 11.34 -16.59
N VAL A 42 18.61 11.78 -15.44
CA VAL A 42 19.20 11.46 -14.13
C VAL A 42 18.82 10.03 -13.74
N PRO A 43 19.79 9.11 -13.55
CA PRO A 43 19.48 7.75 -13.15
C PRO A 43 18.93 7.71 -11.71
N LEU A 44 17.92 6.88 -11.47
CA LEU A 44 17.36 6.62 -10.14
C LEU A 44 17.59 5.16 -9.73
N SER A 45 17.83 4.92 -8.45
CA SER A 45 18.08 3.57 -7.91
C SER A 45 17.56 3.44 -6.48
N TYR A 46 17.01 2.27 -6.15
CA TYR A 46 16.70 1.92 -4.76
C TYR A 46 17.95 1.38 -4.07
N ALA A 47 18.63 2.21 -3.27
CA ALA A 47 19.76 1.76 -2.46
C ALA A 47 20.11 2.77 -1.35
N PRO A 48 20.76 2.30 -0.28
CA PRO A 48 21.15 3.16 0.83
C PRO A 48 22.17 4.24 0.46
N LYS A 49 22.07 5.40 1.12
CA LYS A 49 23.00 6.52 0.95
C LYS A 49 24.46 6.09 1.14
N ILE A 50 24.75 5.35 2.22
CA ILE A 50 26.10 4.93 2.62
C ILE A 50 26.79 4.16 1.49
N LYS A 51 26.09 3.16 0.91
CA LYS A 51 26.63 2.34 -0.18
C LYS A 51 27.02 3.16 -1.42
N TYR A 52 26.32 4.27 -1.68
CA TYR A 52 26.66 5.16 -2.78
C TYR A 52 27.84 6.07 -2.46
N LEU A 53 27.93 6.57 -1.23
CA LEU A 53 29.06 7.36 -0.77
C LEU A 53 30.36 6.55 -0.81
N ASP A 54 30.33 5.31 -0.35
CA ASP A 54 31.50 4.42 -0.37
C ASP A 54 31.98 4.20 -1.81
N ARG A 55 31.08 3.92 -2.76
CA ARG A 55 31.43 3.77 -4.19
C ARG A 55 31.96 5.04 -4.84
N ILE A 56 31.50 6.21 -4.40
CA ILE A 56 32.03 7.50 -4.87
C ILE A 56 33.46 7.71 -4.34
N ARG A 57 33.75 7.22 -3.12
CA ARG A 57 35.04 7.35 -2.43
C ARG A 57 36.08 6.28 -2.83
N GLU A 58 35.66 5.07 -3.17
CA GLU A 58 36.53 3.89 -3.41
C GLU A 58 37.50 4.02 -4.62
N ASN A 59 37.34 4.99 -5.52
CA ASN A 59 38.21 5.14 -6.69
C ASN A 59 39.15 6.36 -6.60
N ALA A 60 40.27 6.20 -5.88
CA ALA A 60 41.34 7.21 -5.78
C ALA A 60 42.49 6.99 -6.79
N ASP A 61 42.61 5.81 -7.41
CA ASP A 61 43.78 5.42 -8.23
C ASP A 61 43.52 5.56 -9.74
N LEU A 62 44.44 6.21 -10.47
CA LEU A 62 44.20 6.73 -11.82
C LEU A 62 44.87 5.95 -12.96
N ASP A 63 45.71 4.96 -12.70
CA ASP A 63 46.60 4.43 -13.75
C ASP A 63 46.13 3.13 -14.43
N THR A 64 45.30 2.29 -13.78
CA THR A 64 44.91 0.99 -14.37
C THR A 64 43.43 0.62 -14.31
N ASP A 65 42.59 1.33 -13.54
CA ASP A 65 41.21 0.88 -13.29
C ASP A 65 40.14 2.00 -13.38
N MET A 66 40.18 2.81 -14.44
CA MET A 66 39.18 3.87 -14.71
C MET A 66 37.73 3.36 -14.98
N LYS A 67 37.43 2.07 -14.79
CA LYS A 67 36.17 1.44 -15.23
C LYS A 67 35.00 1.54 -14.26
N VAL A 68 35.18 1.96 -13.00
CA VAL A 68 34.08 1.89 -12.00
C VAL A 68 33.80 3.21 -11.27
N ALA A 69 34.23 4.36 -11.80
CA ALA A 69 33.76 5.64 -11.26
C ALA A 69 32.26 5.85 -11.55
N LEU A 70 31.44 5.98 -10.51
CA LEU A 70 30.00 6.23 -10.63
C LEU A 70 29.75 7.59 -11.31
N LYS A 71 28.97 7.61 -12.40
CA LYS A 71 28.63 8.85 -13.14
C LYS A 71 27.60 9.69 -12.36
N LEU A 72 27.89 10.98 -12.19
CA LEU A 72 27.00 12.01 -11.64
C LEU A 72 26.46 12.92 -12.76
N PRO A 73 25.27 13.52 -12.64
CA PRO A 73 24.33 13.44 -11.51
C PRO A 73 23.56 12.12 -11.43
N ARG A 74 23.16 11.73 -10.21
CA ARG A 74 22.37 10.50 -9.93
C ARG A 74 21.48 10.70 -8.70
N MET A 75 20.38 9.97 -8.63
CA MET A 75 19.52 9.89 -7.46
C MET A 75 19.48 8.47 -6.88
N SER A 76 19.37 8.37 -5.56
CA SER A 76 19.00 7.14 -4.87
C SER A 76 17.86 7.39 -3.91
N PHE A 77 17.08 6.36 -3.59
CA PHE A 77 16.09 6.46 -2.54
C PHE A 77 16.02 5.18 -1.71
N GLU A 78 15.59 5.32 -0.47
CA GLU A 78 15.44 4.22 0.47
C GLU A 78 14.29 4.48 1.45
N ILE A 79 13.78 3.40 2.05
CA ILE A 79 12.89 3.51 3.21
C ILE A 79 13.76 3.80 4.42
N THR A 80 13.40 4.83 5.18
CA THR A 80 14.07 5.19 6.44
C THR A 80 13.29 4.72 7.66
N SER A 81 11.96 4.70 7.60
CA SER A 81 11.12 4.33 8.75
C SER A 81 9.76 3.76 8.35
N ILE A 82 9.18 2.96 9.25
CA ILE A 82 7.80 2.49 9.18
C ILE A 82 7.20 2.69 10.57
N ALA A 83 6.31 3.66 10.73
CA ALA A 83 5.72 4.03 12.01
C ALA A 83 4.20 3.86 12.01
N TYR A 84 3.65 3.36 13.11
CA TYR A 84 2.19 3.26 13.27
C TYR A 84 1.58 4.65 13.43
N ASP A 85 0.46 4.90 12.75
CA ASP A 85 -0.22 6.19 12.77
C ASP A 85 -1.49 6.14 13.63
N THR A 86 -1.37 6.56 14.89
CA THR A 86 -2.48 6.56 15.84
C THR A 86 -3.58 7.55 15.49
N THR A 87 -3.27 8.60 14.72
CA THR A 87 -4.22 9.67 14.40
C THR A 87 -5.27 9.25 13.38
N ARG A 88 -4.94 8.28 12.52
CA ARG A 88 -5.83 7.74 11.48
C ARG A 88 -6.45 6.40 11.86
N GLN A 89 -6.39 6.02 13.13
CA GLN A 89 -6.88 4.72 13.58
C GLN A 89 -8.41 4.63 13.44
N LEU A 90 -8.88 3.63 12.70
CA LEU A 90 -10.29 3.29 12.60
C LEU A 90 -10.66 2.14 13.55
N SER A 91 -11.96 2.00 13.82
CA SER A 91 -12.49 0.88 14.61
C SER A 91 -12.19 -0.47 13.93
N LYS A 92 -11.65 -1.41 14.70
CA LYS A 92 -11.28 -2.76 14.22
C LYS A 92 -12.48 -3.60 13.75
N LEU A 93 -13.70 -3.20 14.12
CA LEU A 93 -14.93 -3.90 13.76
C LEU A 93 -15.44 -3.53 12.37
N ASN A 94 -14.94 -2.43 11.80
CA ASN A 94 -15.34 -1.98 10.48
C ASN A 94 -14.83 -2.95 9.41
N ASN A 95 -15.73 -3.40 8.54
CA ASN A 95 -15.42 -4.32 7.46
C ASN A 95 -16.27 -4.03 6.24
N ILE A 96 -15.70 -4.33 5.07
CA ILE A 96 -16.35 -4.31 3.78
C ILE A 96 -16.57 -5.77 3.38
N GLN A 97 -17.79 -6.11 2.98
CA GLN A 97 -18.11 -7.44 2.48
C GLN A 97 -17.97 -7.48 0.96
N GLY A 98 -17.19 -8.43 0.46
CA GLY A 98 -17.06 -8.76 -0.95
C GLY A 98 -17.79 -10.06 -1.30
N ALA A 99 -18.03 -10.27 -2.59
CA ALA A 99 -18.45 -11.57 -3.10
C ALA A 99 -17.40 -12.63 -2.74
N GLY A 100 -17.84 -13.79 -2.27
CA GLY A 100 -16.94 -14.91 -2.01
C GLY A 100 -16.72 -15.78 -3.25
N THR A 101 -16.02 -16.90 -3.07
CA THR A 101 -15.76 -17.88 -4.15
C THR A 101 -17.00 -18.68 -4.55
N ALA A 102 -18.03 -18.70 -3.70
CA ALA A 102 -19.31 -19.35 -3.94
C ALA A 102 -20.43 -18.43 -3.48
N SER A 103 -21.66 -18.69 -3.95
CA SER A 103 -22.81 -17.89 -3.50
C SER A 103 -23.00 -17.98 -1.97
N SER A 104 -22.58 -19.09 -1.33
CA SER A 104 -22.77 -19.41 0.09
C SER A 104 -21.77 -18.77 1.03
N ASN A 105 -20.76 -18.10 0.49
CA ASN A 105 -19.75 -17.45 1.27
C ASN A 105 -19.57 -15.98 0.86
N ARG A 106 -19.01 -15.21 1.77
CA ARG A 106 -18.62 -13.82 1.57
C ARG A 106 -17.22 -13.62 2.10
N GLN A 107 -16.46 -12.81 1.37
CA GLN A 107 -15.17 -12.33 1.84
C GLN A 107 -15.40 -11.12 2.74
N LYS A 108 -14.66 -11.06 3.84
CA LYS A 108 -14.65 -9.93 4.76
C LYS A 108 -13.29 -9.26 4.70
N LEU A 109 -13.27 -7.99 4.30
CA LEU A 109 -12.10 -7.15 4.35
C LEU A 109 -12.25 -6.16 5.52
N PHE A 110 -11.44 -6.32 6.55
CA PHE A 110 -11.38 -5.35 7.64
C PHE A 110 -10.70 -4.05 7.19
N THR A 111 -11.05 -2.95 7.83
CA THR A 111 -10.39 -1.67 7.61
C THR A 111 -8.89 -1.77 7.77
N GLY A 112 -8.16 -1.04 6.94
CA GLY A 112 -6.71 -1.03 6.96
C GLY A 112 -6.16 -0.44 8.26
N VAL A 113 -4.99 -0.94 8.65
CA VAL A 113 -4.20 -0.45 9.77
C VAL A 113 -3.27 0.65 9.25
N PRO A 114 -3.40 1.90 9.70
CA PRO A 114 -2.66 3.03 9.13
C PRO A 114 -1.20 3.05 9.61
N TYR A 115 -0.29 3.28 8.68
CA TYR A 115 1.14 3.48 8.93
C TYR A 115 1.65 4.68 8.11
N VAL A 116 2.76 5.25 8.56
CA VAL A 116 3.57 6.23 7.83
C VAL A 116 4.88 5.56 7.43
N LEU A 117 5.16 5.54 6.13
CA LEU A 117 6.44 5.15 5.56
C LEU A 117 7.30 6.39 5.35
N GLY A 118 8.44 6.45 6.02
CA GLY A 118 9.47 7.44 5.75
C GLY A 118 10.33 7.00 4.56
N PHE A 119 10.51 7.90 3.60
CA PHE A 119 11.45 7.75 2.49
C PHE A 119 12.49 8.86 2.53
N GLN A 120 13.70 8.55 2.12
CA GLN A 120 14.72 9.55 1.84
C GLN A 120 15.14 9.44 0.39
N LEU A 121 15.01 10.54 -0.36
CA LEU A 121 15.57 10.71 -1.69
C LEU A 121 16.90 11.46 -1.57
N ASN A 122 17.96 10.85 -2.05
CA ASN A 122 19.29 11.43 -2.11
C ASN A 122 19.62 11.82 -3.55
N ILE A 123 20.02 13.07 -3.75
CA ILE A 123 20.46 13.59 -5.04
C ILE A 123 21.95 13.88 -4.93
N TYR A 124 22.74 13.33 -5.84
CA TYR A 124 24.19 13.49 -5.90
C TYR A 124 24.58 14.20 -7.20
N ALA A 125 25.30 15.31 -7.11
CA ALA A 125 25.79 16.04 -8.27
C ALA A 125 27.20 16.59 -8.05
N LYS A 126 27.90 16.87 -9.16
CA LYS A 126 29.22 17.53 -9.14
C LYS A 126 29.10 19.06 -9.21
N SER A 127 28.09 19.56 -9.92
CA SER A 127 27.81 20.99 -10.10
C SER A 127 26.59 21.40 -9.29
N GLN A 128 26.61 22.61 -8.73
CA GLN A 128 25.46 23.20 -8.04
C GLN A 128 24.28 23.38 -9.00
N ASP A 129 24.53 23.78 -10.23
CA ASP A 129 23.50 23.97 -11.25
C ASP A 129 22.74 22.67 -11.56
N ASP A 130 23.48 21.57 -11.80
CA ASP A 130 22.90 20.24 -12.03
C ASP A 130 22.01 19.81 -10.84
N ALA A 131 22.42 20.08 -9.60
CA ALA A 131 21.65 19.73 -8.40
C ALA A 131 20.38 20.59 -8.26
N LEU A 132 20.50 21.90 -8.47
CA LEU A 132 19.37 22.83 -8.37
C LEU A 132 18.31 22.52 -9.43
N GLN A 133 18.70 22.24 -10.68
CA GLN A 133 17.76 21.83 -11.72
C GLN A 133 16.92 20.60 -11.31
N ILE A 134 17.52 19.62 -10.63
CA ILE A 134 16.82 18.43 -10.14
C ILE A 134 15.85 18.78 -9.01
N VAL A 135 16.33 19.54 -8.02
CA VAL A 135 15.53 19.93 -6.84
C VAL A 135 14.32 20.78 -7.27
N GLU A 136 14.51 21.74 -8.16
CA GLU A 136 13.44 22.61 -8.67
C GLU A 136 12.38 21.87 -9.49
N GLN A 137 12.71 20.74 -10.12
CA GLN A 137 11.70 19.88 -10.77
C GLN A 137 10.83 19.12 -9.76
N ILE A 138 11.33 18.90 -8.54
CA ILE A 138 10.68 18.08 -7.53
C ILE A 138 9.80 18.93 -6.61
N LEU A 139 10.39 19.95 -5.96
CA LEU A 139 9.75 20.67 -4.86
C LEU A 139 8.37 21.27 -5.20
N PRO A 140 8.16 21.91 -6.36
CA PRO A 140 6.87 22.54 -6.68
C PRO A 140 5.71 21.56 -6.82
N SER A 141 5.98 20.27 -6.99
CA SER A 141 4.94 19.24 -7.15
C SER A 141 4.24 18.88 -5.83
N PHE A 142 4.79 19.30 -4.67
CA PHE A 142 4.33 18.91 -3.34
C PHE A 142 3.78 20.13 -2.56
N ASN A 143 2.55 20.55 -2.87
CA ASN A 143 1.89 21.71 -2.24
C ASN A 143 0.57 21.34 -1.55
N PRO A 144 0.55 20.93 -0.26
CA PRO A 144 1.65 20.47 0.59
C PRO A 144 1.94 18.96 0.44
N GLN A 145 1.09 18.25 -0.30
CA GLN A 145 1.17 16.81 -0.51
C GLN A 145 0.78 16.46 -1.95
N TYR A 146 1.39 15.40 -2.47
CA TYR A 146 1.04 14.79 -3.75
C TYR A 146 0.36 13.45 -3.47
N THR A 147 -0.84 13.22 -4.04
CA THR A 147 -1.63 12.02 -3.74
C THR A 147 -1.62 11.04 -4.90
N LEU A 148 -1.28 9.79 -4.62
CA LEU A 148 -1.31 8.68 -5.57
C LEU A 148 -2.47 7.74 -5.28
N THR A 149 -3.32 7.48 -6.27
CA THR A 149 -4.34 6.43 -6.16
C THR A 149 -3.76 5.08 -6.58
N MET A 150 -3.88 4.06 -5.71
CA MET A 150 -3.44 2.70 -5.99
C MET A 150 -4.56 1.68 -5.74
N ILE A 151 -4.51 0.55 -6.44
CA ILE A 151 -5.31 -0.65 -6.17
C ILE A 151 -4.44 -1.62 -5.34
N PRO A 152 -4.53 -1.61 -4.01
CA PRO A 152 -3.63 -2.42 -3.17
C PRO A 152 -3.93 -3.92 -3.30
N LEU A 153 -5.21 -4.30 -3.37
CA LEU A 153 -5.72 -5.67 -3.39
C LEU A 153 -6.22 -6.07 -4.78
N LYS A 154 -5.34 -6.01 -5.78
CA LYS A 154 -5.73 -6.20 -7.19
C LYS A 154 -6.45 -7.53 -7.48
N THR A 155 -6.07 -8.60 -6.79
CA THR A 155 -6.63 -9.94 -7.01
C THR A 155 -7.99 -10.10 -6.35
N ASP A 156 -8.12 -9.69 -5.09
CA ASP A 156 -9.31 -9.97 -4.29
C ASP A 156 -10.36 -8.85 -4.36
N TYR A 157 -9.92 -7.59 -4.44
CA TYR A 157 -10.77 -6.40 -4.51
C TYR A 157 -10.28 -5.46 -5.62
N PRO A 158 -10.48 -5.80 -6.90
CA PRO A 158 -9.98 -5.02 -8.04
C PRO A 158 -10.61 -3.63 -8.16
N SER A 159 -11.79 -3.40 -7.56
CA SER A 159 -12.48 -2.11 -7.51
C SER A 159 -12.04 -1.24 -6.33
N TYR A 160 -11.38 -1.81 -5.32
CA TYR A 160 -10.93 -1.04 -4.16
C TYR A 160 -9.79 -0.10 -4.57
N ARG A 161 -9.97 1.19 -4.27
CA ARG A 161 -9.01 2.26 -4.54
C ARG A 161 -8.58 2.83 -3.20
N GLU A 162 -7.29 3.09 -3.05
CA GLU A 162 -6.73 3.75 -1.89
C GLU A 162 -5.89 4.93 -2.36
N ASP A 163 -6.19 6.10 -1.82
CA ASP A 163 -5.43 7.31 -2.03
C ASP A 163 -4.31 7.40 -1.00
N ILE A 164 -3.09 7.58 -1.49
CA ILE A 164 -1.85 7.57 -0.71
C ILE A 164 -1.20 8.93 -0.85
N PRO A 165 -1.39 9.81 0.15
CA PRO A 165 -0.73 11.11 0.16
C PRO A 165 0.74 10.94 0.53
N ILE A 166 1.58 11.67 -0.21
CA ILE A 166 3.02 11.81 0.00
C ILE A 166 3.30 13.28 0.26
N SER A 167 3.96 13.60 1.36
CA SER A 167 4.37 14.97 1.71
C SER A 167 5.87 15.04 1.91
N ILE A 168 6.46 16.20 1.66
CA ILE A 168 7.85 16.48 2.02
C ILE A 168 7.87 16.83 3.51
N ALA A 169 8.70 16.12 4.28
CA ALA A 169 8.91 16.38 5.70
C ALA A 169 10.09 17.33 5.93
N ALA A 170 11.19 17.13 5.20
CA ALA A 170 12.38 17.97 5.33
C ALA A 170 13.22 17.97 4.04
N VAL A 171 14.01 19.04 3.86
CA VAL A 171 15.02 19.15 2.80
C VAL A 171 16.34 19.52 3.46
N GLY A 172 17.33 18.63 3.36
CA GLY A 172 18.70 18.82 3.82
C GLY A 172 19.65 19.07 2.65
N PHE A 173 20.69 19.85 2.91
CA PHE A 173 21.78 20.14 1.97
C PHE A 173 23.12 19.85 2.64
N GLN A 174 24.01 19.16 1.92
CA GLN A 174 25.37 18.89 2.34
C GLN A 174 26.31 19.12 1.16
N ASP A 175 27.40 19.87 1.38
CA ASP A 175 28.50 20.03 0.42
C ASP A 175 29.73 19.37 1.02
N ASP A 176 30.10 18.20 0.49
CA ASP A 176 31.27 17.46 0.98
C ASP A 176 32.53 18.10 0.38
N LEU A 177 33.02 19.14 1.06
CA LEU A 177 34.20 19.95 0.69
C LEU A 177 35.26 19.94 1.80
N GLU A 178 35.58 18.81 2.43
CA GLU A 178 36.67 18.81 3.42
C GLU A 178 37.52 17.52 3.39
N GLY A 179 38.84 17.71 3.40
CA GLY A 179 39.78 16.72 3.95
C GLY A 179 41.14 16.64 3.28
N GLU A 180 41.17 16.35 1.98
CA GLU A 180 42.42 15.89 1.34
C GLU A 180 42.54 16.43 -0.09
N VAL A 181 43.74 16.88 -0.45
CA VAL A 181 44.09 17.40 -1.78
C VAL A 181 43.96 16.24 -2.78
N GLY A 182 42.74 16.02 -3.29
CA GLY A 182 42.40 14.89 -4.17
C GLY A 182 40.95 14.42 -4.05
N ALA A 183 40.23 14.75 -2.97
CA ALA A 183 38.83 14.36 -2.79
C ALA A 183 37.92 15.11 -3.78
N ARG A 184 37.06 14.38 -4.50
CA ARG A 184 36.11 14.97 -5.45
C ARG A 184 34.94 15.60 -4.69
N ARG A 185 34.78 16.93 -4.80
CA ARG A 185 33.59 17.65 -4.31
C ARG A 185 32.31 16.99 -4.82
N THR A 186 31.40 16.69 -3.89
CA THR A 186 30.07 16.15 -4.21
C THR A 186 29.02 16.93 -3.43
N ILE A 187 28.04 17.46 -4.16
CA ILE A 187 26.89 18.14 -3.59
C ILE A 187 25.79 17.11 -3.39
N ILE A 188 25.23 17.10 -2.19
CA ILE A 188 24.22 16.13 -1.77
C ILE A 188 22.99 16.90 -1.27
N TYR A 189 21.84 16.61 -1.88
CA TYR A 189 20.55 16.99 -1.32
C TYR A 189 19.84 15.76 -0.78
N ASN A 190 19.28 15.88 0.41
CA ASN A 190 18.51 14.86 1.11
C ASN A 190 17.08 15.37 1.23
N ILE A 191 16.12 14.74 0.56
CA ILE A 191 14.71 15.10 0.66
C ILE A 191 13.99 13.97 1.39
N ASP A 192 13.46 14.27 2.57
CA ASP A 192 12.72 13.33 3.39
C ASP A 192 11.22 13.45 3.07
N PHE A 193 10.60 12.30 2.80
CA PHE A 193 9.20 12.19 2.46
C PHE A 193 8.46 11.32 3.47
N GLU A 194 7.22 11.70 3.75
CA GLU A 194 6.28 10.87 4.49
C GLU A 194 5.19 10.39 3.55
N MET A 195 5.01 9.08 3.48
CA MET A 195 3.96 8.46 2.71
C MET A 195 3.00 7.71 3.61
N ARG A 196 1.74 8.12 3.59
CA ARG A 196 0.70 7.59 4.46
C ARG A 196 -0.03 6.44 3.80
N ILE A 197 0.11 5.23 4.36
CA ILE A 197 -0.45 4.00 3.79
C ILE A 197 -1.34 3.27 4.78
N GLN A 198 -2.10 2.29 4.28
CA GLN A 198 -2.83 1.33 5.11
C GLN A 198 -2.42 -0.10 4.79
N TYR A 199 -2.21 -0.91 5.83
CA TYR A 199 -2.01 -2.35 5.70
C TYR A 199 -3.30 -3.10 5.98
N HIS A 200 -3.63 -4.05 5.11
CA HIS A 200 -4.78 -4.93 5.30
C HIS A 200 -4.32 -6.29 5.81
N SER A 201 -5.15 -6.88 6.67
CA SER A 201 -4.98 -8.27 7.10
C SER A 201 -5.28 -9.26 5.97
N GLY A 202 -5.11 -10.55 6.25
CA GLY A 202 -5.63 -11.62 5.42
C GLY A 202 -7.14 -11.47 5.22
N ILE A 203 -7.60 -11.80 4.01
CA ILE A 203 -9.00 -11.71 3.63
C ILE A 203 -9.67 -13.01 4.06
N ALA A 204 -10.56 -12.92 5.05
CA ALA A 204 -11.26 -14.09 5.56
C ALA A 204 -12.52 -14.35 4.73
N THR A 205 -12.78 -15.62 4.44
CA THR A 205 -14.05 -16.05 3.84
C THR A 205 -14.92 -16.66 4.94
N SER A 206 -16.17 -16.23 5.04
CA SER A 206 -17.14 -16.74 6.01
C SER A 206 -18.42 -17.15 5.30
N ASN A 207 -19.08 -18.19 5.83
CA ASN A 207 -20.35 -18.64 5.31
C ASN A 207 -21.45 -17.63 5.65
N VAL A 208 -22.36 -17.42 4.71
CA VAL A 208 -23.56 -16.61 4.92
C VAL A 208 -24.61 -17.48 5.60
N ILE A 209 -25.23 -16.96 6.66
CA ILE A 209 -26.38 -17.63 7.28
C ILE A 209 -27.55 -17.53 6.29
N ARG A 210 -28.07 -18.69 5.89
CA ARG A 210 -29.12 -18.81 4.85
C ARG A 210 -30.38 -19.49 5.33
N GLN A 211 -30.36 -20.03 6.54
CA GLN A 211 -31.48 -20.77 7.08
C GLN A 211 -31.58 -20.41 8.56
N SER A 212 -32.77 -20.03 8.99
CA SER A 212 -33.12 -19.90 10.40
C SER A 212 -34.24 -20.87 10.70
N ASN A 213 -34.07 -21.67 11.75
CA ASN A 213 -35.06 -22.65 12.18
C ASN A 213 -35.42 -22.35 13.63
N ALA A 214 -36.70 -22.20 13.92
CA ALA A 214 -37.23 -22.09 15.26
C ALA A 214 -38.12 -23.29 15.54
N ARG A 215 -37.81 -24.06 16.58
CA ARG A 215 -38.67 -25.15 17.07
C ARG A 215 -39.56 -24.60 18.16
N ILE A 216 -40.87 -24.72 17.97
CA ILE A 216 -41.85 -24.38 19.00
C ILE A 216 -42.18 -25.64 19.78
N LEU A 217 -42.03 -25.55 21.10
CA LEU A 217 -42.29 -26.65 22.01
C LEU A 217 -43.39 -26.26 23.00
N ASN A 218 -44.22 -27.23 23.35
CA ASN A 218 -45.13 -27.12 24.47
C ASN A 218 -44.46 -27.67 25.73
N MET A 219 -44.24 -26.79 26.71
CA MET A 219 -43.51 -27.14 27.92
C MET A 219 -44.28 -28.14 28.78
N ASN A 220 -43.58 -29.14 29.32
CA ASN A 220 -44.10 -30.13 30.29
C ASN A 220 -45.32 -30.93 29.80
N SER A 221 -45.56 -30.97 28.48
CA SER A 221 -46.71 -31.63 27.88
C SER A 221 -46.45 -33.10 27.51
N GLY A 222 -45.22 -33.59 27.72
CA GLY A 222 -44.77 -34.93 27.37
C GLY A 222 -44.70 -35.88 28.56
N LEU A 223 -44.21 -37.09 28.32
CA LEU A 223 -44.01 -38.08 29.37
C LEU A 223 -42.80 -37.68 30.24
N ALA A 224 -42.93 -37.82 31.56
CA ALA A 224 -41.87 -37.55 32.54
C ALA A 224 -41.26 -36.14 32.44
N ASP A 225 -42.11 -35.10 32.35
CA ASP A 225 -41.69 -33.68 32.33
C ASP A 225 -40.88 -33.31 31.07
N SER A 226 -41.14 -33.99 29.94
CA SER A 226 -40.56 -33.65 28.65
C SER A 226 -41.39 -32.62 27.89
N ASP A 227 -40.73 -31.81 27.08
CA ASP A 227 -41.38 -30.86 26.18
C ASP A 227 -41.79 -31.56 24.88
N VAL A 228 -43.01 -31.30 24.41
CA VAL A 228 -43.51 -31.85 23.14
C VAL A 228 -43.27 -30.83 22.04
N ARG A 229 -42.57 -31.21 20.96
CA ARG A 229 -42.43 -30.37 19.78
C ARG A 229 -43.78 -30.21 19.09
N LEU A 230 -44.20 -28.97 18.85
CA LEU A 230 -45.44 -28.64 18.13
C LEU A 230 -45.17 -28.44 16.65
N GLU A 231 -44.23 -27.55 16.33
CA GLU A 231 -43.91 -27.18 14.97
C GLU A 231 -42.46 -26.72 14.83
N THR A 232 -41.94 -26.78 13.61
CA THR A 232 -40.68 -26.12 13.25
C THR A 232 -40.96 -25.09 12.17
N ILE A 233 -40.59 -23.84 12.44
CA ILE A 233 -40.66 -22.75 11.48
C ILE A 233 -39.29 -22.63 10.82
N GLN A 234 -39.21 -22.90 9.52
CA GLN A 234 -38.02 -22.69 8.72
C GLN A 234 -38.18 -21.47 7.84
N ILE A 235 -37.18 -20.60 7.87
CA ILE A 235 -37.10 -19.40 7.01
C ILE A 235 -35.88 -19.53 6.10
N ASN A 236 -36.14 -19.49 4.79
CA ASN A 236 -35.10 -19.48 3.75
C ASN A 236 -35.24 -18.23 2.85
N PRO A 237 -34.14 -17.68 2.30
CA PRO A 237 -34.20 -16.61 1.32
C PRO A 237 -34.85 -17.08 0.01
N ASN A 238 -35.59 -16.19 -0.64
CA ASN A 238 -36.22 -16.43 -1.94
C ASN A 238 -35.78 -15.37 -2.96
N PRO A 239 -35.11 -15.74 -4.06
CA PRO A 239 -34.78 -17.11 -4.50
C PRO A 239 -33.55 -17.71 -3.79
N LEU A 240 -33.51 -19.04 -3.71
CA LEU A 240 -32.39 -19.80 -3.11
C LEU A 240 -31.07 -19.71 -3.91
N SER A 241 -31.16 -19.38 -5.20
CA SER A 241 -30.05 -19.44 -6.16
C SER A 241 -29.42 -18.08 -6.48
N THR A 242 -30.16 -16.98 -6.36
CA THR A 242 -29.67 -15.62 -6.62
C THR A 242 -29.55 -14.90 -5.28
N ILE A 243 -28.33 -14.63 -4.82
CA ILE A 243 -28.10 -14.08 -3.48
C ILE A 243 -27.02 -13.01 -3.48
N GLY A 244 -27.39 -11.83 -2.99
CA GLY A 244 -26.54 -10.70 -2.61
C GLY A 244 -25.92 -9.93 -3.77
N LEU A 245 -26.73 -9.49 -4.73
CA LEU A 245 -26.40 -8.27 -5.47
C LEU A 245 -26.64 -7.08 -4.53
N ALA A 246 -25.94 -5.97 -4.77
CA ALA A 246 -26.02 -4.77 -3.92
C ALA A 246 -27.46 -4.21 -3.80
N ASP A 247 -28.34 -4.57 -4.72
CA ASP A 247 -29.70 -4.05 -4.88
C ASP A 247 -30.80 -5.13 -4.82
N SER A 248 -30.49 -6.32 -4.32
CA SER A 248 -31.48 -7.38 -4.34
C SER A 248 -32.48 -7.29 -3.19
N ASP A 249 -33.69 -6.84 -3.50
CA ASP A 249 -34.89 -7.04 -2.70
C ASP A 249 -35.25 -8.53 -2.68
N PHE A 250 -34.86 -9.23 -1.61
CA PHE A 250 -35.13 -10.65 -1.43
C PHE A 250 -36.27 -10.84 -0.43
N GLY A 251 -37.30 -11.58 -0.86
CA GLY A 251 -38.31 -12.11 0.05
C GLY A 251 -37.78 -13.32 0.84
N PHE A 252 -38.61 -13.82 1.74
CA PHE A 252 -38.34 -15.05 2.48
C PHE A 252 -39.46 -16.06 2.26
N THR A 253 -39.08 -17.33 2.03
CA THR A 253 -40.02 -18.45 2.09
C THR A 253 -40.05 -18.97 3.51
N THR A 254 -41.24 -18.96 4.12
CA THR A 254 -41.48 -19.55 5.42
C THR A 254 -42.17 -20.89 5.22
N THR A 255 -41.60 -21.95 5.78
CA THR A 255 -42.14 -23.31 5.74
C THR A 255 -42.43 -23.75 7.17
N PHE A 256 -43.64 -24.25 7.40
CA PHE A 256 -44.06 -24.84 8.67
C PHE A 256 -43.99 -26.35 8.55
N PHE A 257 -43.29 -26.98 9.48
CA PHE A 257 -43.23 -28.42 9.63
C PHE A 257 -44.03 -28.83 10.86
N ASP A 258 -44.95 -29.77 10.69
CA ASP A 258 -45.72 -30.36 11.79
C ASP A 258 -44.80 -31.12 12.75
N ALA A 259 -45.32 -31.45 13.94
CA ALA A 259 -44.62 -32.14 15.02
C ALA A 259 -43.79 -33.37 14.58
N ASP A 260 -44.27 -34.11 13.57
CA ASP A 260 -43.66 -35.34 13.07
C ASP A 260 -42.74 -35.15 11.84
N SER A 261 -42.59 -33.93 11.34
CA SER A 261 -41.74 -33.59 10.19
C SER A 261 -40.64 -32.60 10.57
N ASP A 262 -39.52 -32.60 9.85
CA ASP A 262 -38.41 -31.67 10.09
C ASP A 262 -37.65 -31.40 8.79
N TYR A 263 -36.90 -30.30 8.78
CA TYR A 263 -36.00 -29.98 7.68
C TYR A 263 -34.88 -31.03 7.63
N ARG A 264 -34.77 -31.78 6.54
CA ARG A 264 -33.64 -32.66 6.26
C ARG A 264 -32.86 -32.13 5.07
#